data_AF-A0A7X2PRF3-F1
#
_entry.id   AF-A0A7X2PRF3-F1
#
_cell.length_a   1.000
_cell.length_b   1.000
_cell.length_c   1.000
_cell.angle_alpha   90.00
_cell.angle_beta   90.00
_cell.angle_gamma   90.00
#
_symmetry.space_group_name_H-M   'P 1'
#
loop_
_entity.id
_entity.type
_entity.pdbx_description
1 polymer ?
#
loop_
_entity_poly.entity_id
_entity_poly.type
_entity_poly.pdbx_seq_one_letter_code
_entity_poly.pdbx_strand_id
1 'polypeptide(L)' 'MDKVGHPHSEALRVIERFRRPSFGRLTVEVTIDDPKAYTKPWTATLPFNLQLNTDLMESICENEKDAAHIAAQ' A
#
# COMPACT_ATOMS: atom_id res chain seq x y z
N MET A 1 9.00 -9.48 3.16
CA MET A 1 9.03 -8.09 3.67
C MET A 1 8.50 -7.18 2.56
N ASP A 2 7.78 -6.12 2.89
CA ASP A 2 7.36 -5.13 1.89
C ASP A 2 8.53 -4.20 1.46
N LYS A 3 8.25 -3.21 0.61
CA LYS A 3 9.25 -2.28 0.07
C LYS A 3 9.94 -1.40 1.12
N VAL A 4 9.35 -1.23 2.31
CA VAL A 4 9.90 -0.41 3.41
C VAL A 4 10.34 -1.28 4.61
N GLY A 5 10.39 -2.60 4.43
CA GLY A 5 10.92 -3.53 5.42
C GLY A 5 9.90 -4.04 6.43
N HIS A 6 8.60 -3.84 6.21
CA HIS A 6 7.59 -4.42 7.10
C HIS A 6 7.50 -5.95 6.95
N PRO A 7 7.46 -6.70 8.05
CA PRO A 7 7.33 -8.15 8.03
C PRO A 7 5.96 -8.60 7.54
N HIS A 8 5.95 -9.72 6.84
CA HIS A 8 4.78 -10.54 6.59
C HIS A 8 5.20 -12.01 6.54
N SER A 9 4.26 -12.89 6.85
CA SER A 9 4.40 -14.33 6.85
C SER A 9 3.41 -14.97 5.88
N GLU A 10 3.53 -16.28 5.69
CA GLU A 10 2.55 -17.10 4.94
C GLU A 10 1.16 -17.11 5.59
N ALA A 11 1.02 -16.63 6.84
CA ALA A 11 -0.26 -16.49 7.52
C ALA A 11 -0.94 -15.14 7.27
N LEU A 12 -0.34 -14.25 6.48
CA LEU A 12 -0.89 -12.92 6.20
C LEU A 12 -2.26 -13.01 5.53
N ARG A 13 -3.23 -12.30 6.12
CA ARG A 13 -4.51 -11.97 5.50
C ARG A 13 -4.64 -10.46 5.39
N VAL A 14 -4.78 -9.98 4.15
CA VAL A 14 -5.08 -8.57 3.85
C VAL A 14 -6.57 -8.44 3.58
N ILE A 15 -7.21 -7.47 4.25
CA ILE A 15 -8.63 -7.16 4.03
C ILE A 15 -8.74 -5.71 3.57
N GLU A 16 -9.20 -5.53 2.34
CA GLU A 16 -9.38 -4.21 1.72
C GLU A 16 -10.87 -3.88 1.62
N ARG A 17 -11.26 -2.71 2.13
CA ARG A 17 -12.62 -2.18 2.03
C ARG A 17 -12.61 -0.87 1.25
N PHE A 18 -13.14 -0.94 0.03
CA PHE A 18 -13.26 0.19 -0.88
C PHE A 18 -14.57 0.95 -0.60
N ARG A 19 -14.48 2.27 -0.41
CA ARG A 19 -15.63 3.18 -0.31
C ARG A 19 -15.44 4.38 -1.22
N ARG A 20 -16.46 4.70 -2.02
CA ARG A 20 -16.49 5.88 -2.89
C ARG A 20 -17.55 6.88 -2.40
N PRO A 21 -17.23 7.73 -1.40
CA PRO A 21 -18.22 8.61 -0.78
C PRO A 21 -18.76 9.70 -1.71
N SER A 22 -17.97 10.12 -2.71
CA SER A 22 -18.41 11.11 -3.70
C SER A 22 -17.74 10.86 -5.05
N PHE A 23 -18.21 11.54 -6.09
CA PHE A 23 -17.46 11.62 -7.33
C PHE A 23 -16.07 12.20 -7.05
N GLY A 24 -15.04 11.56 -7.58
CA GLY A 24 -13.65 11.99 -7.42
C GLY A 24 -12.95 11.60 -6.11
N ARG A 25 -13.63 11.02 -5.12
CA ARG A 25 -13.01 10.57 -3.86
C ARG A 25 -13.22 9.08 -3.63
N LEU A 26 -12.13 8.36 -3.42
CA LEU A 26 -12.12 6.96 -3.02
C LEU A 26 -11.36 6.86 -1.68
N THR A 27 -11.83 5.99 -0.80
CA THR A 27 -11.17 5.66 0.45
C THR A 27 -11.03 4.14 0.50
N VAL A 28 -9.82 3.67 0.78
CA VAL A 28 -9.54 2.25 0.96
C VAL A 28 -9.06 2.05 2.39
N GLU A 29 -9.80 1.26 3.15
CA GLU A 29 -9.35 0.77 4.46
C GLU A 29 -8.63 -0.56 4.24
N VAL A 30 -7.37 -0.65 4.63
CA VAL A 30 -6.55 -1.87 4.53
C VAL A 30 -6.29 -2.37 5.94
N THR A 31 -6.75 -3.58 6.25
CA THR A 31 -6.43 -4.26 7.50
C THR A 31 -5.42 -5.36 7.24
N ILE A 32 -4.33 -5.33 8.01
CA ILE A 32 -3.27 -6.34 8.03
C ILE A 32 -3.52 -7.25 9.22
N ASP A 33 -3.78 -8.52 8.94
CA ASP A 33 -3.95 -9.58 9.94
C ASP A 33 -2.86 -10.65 9.71
N ASP A 34 -1.80 -10.59 10.49
CA ASP A 34 -0.70 -11.56 10.45
C ASP A 34 -0.16 -11.80 11.87
N PRO A 35 -0.65 -12.85 12.56
CA PRO A 35 -0.30 -13.12 13.95
C PRO A 35 1.15 -13.62 14.14
N LYS A 36 1.86 -13.97 13.05
CA LYS A 36 3.27 -14.37 13.14
C LYS A 36 4.21 -13.17 13.03
N ALA A 37 3.76 -12.08 12.40
CA ALA A 37 4.54 -10.86 12.22
C ALA A 37 4.16 -9.73 13.19
N TYR A 38 2.90 -9.66 13.62
CA TYR A 38 2.37 -8.57 14.45
C TYR A 38 1.62 -9.09 15.69
N THR A 39 1.61 -8.27 16.75
CA THR A 39 0.95 -8.61 18.02
C THR A 39 -0.58 -8.49 17.98
N LYS A 40 -1.11 -7.77 16.99
CA LYS A 40 -2.55 -7.61 16.74
C LYS A 40 -2.79 -7.12 15.30
N PRO A 41 -3.99 -7.37 14.73
CA PRO A 41 -4.39 -6.75 13.49
C PRO A 41 -4.38 -5.22 13.59
N TRP A 42 -4.07 -4.56 12.49
CA TRP A 42 -4.09 -3.10 12.41
C TRP A 42 -4.62 -2.63 11.07
N THR A 43 -5.21 -1.42 11.06
CA THR A 43 -5.87 -0.85 9.88
C THR A 43 -5.24 0.48 9.51
N ALA A 44 -4.90 0.65 8.23
CA ALA A 44 -4.58 1.94 7.63
C ALA A 44 -5.72 2.41 6.71
N THR A 45 -5.89 3.73 6.60
CA THR A 45 -6.85 4.35 5.69
C THR A 45 -6.10 5.12 4.61
N LEU A 46 -6.38 4.78 3.35
CA LEU A 46 -5.75 5.36 2.17
C LEU A 46 -6.78 6.22 1.41
N PRO A 47 -6.63 7.56 1.43
CA PRO A 47 -7.45 8.44 0.61
C PRO A 47 -6.89 8.53 -0.81
N PHE A 48 -7.76 8.40 -1.79
CA PHE A 48 -7.46 8.56 -3.21
C PHE A 48 -8.31 9.67 -3.82
N ASN A 49 -7.67 10.54 -4.59
CA ASN A 49 -8.33 11.59 -5.36
C ASN A 49 -8.24 11.23 -6.85
N LEU A 50 -9.35 11.36 -7.56
CA LEU A 50 -9.38 11.19 -9.01
C LEU A 50 -8.47 12.22 -9.67
N GLN A 51 -7.51 11.73 -10.44
CA GLN A 51 -6.69 12.54 -11.34
C GLN A 51 -7.30 12.41 -12.75
N LEU A 52 -7.73 13.54 -13.33
CA LEU A 52 -8.29 13.58 -14.69
C LEU A 52 -7.18 13.91 -15.69
N ASN A 53 -7.36 13.49 -16.94
CA ASN A 53 -6.45 13.78 -18.05
C ASN A 53 -5.00 13.34 -17.77
N THR A 54 -4.84 12.22 -17.07
CA THR A 54 -3.55 11.59 -16.79
C THR A 54 -3.61 10.12 -17.19
N ASP A 55 -2.46 9.55 -17.48
CA ASP A 55 -2.32 8.12 -17.75
C ASP A 55 -1.97 7.37 -16.47
N LEU A 56 -2.42 6.12 -16.38
CA LEU A 56 -2.00 5.23 -15.30
C LEU A 56 -0.53 4.87 -15.51
N MET A 57 0.35 5.42 -14.67
CA MET A 57 1.77 5.09 -14.72
C MET A 57 1.99 3.65 -14.26
N GLU A 58 2.58 2.83 -15.12
CA GLU A 58 3.06 1.51 -14.76
C GLU A 58 4.42 1.62 -14.07
N SER A 59 4.59 0.95 -12.94
CA SER A 59 5.87 0.85 -12.25
C SER A 59 6.40 -0.57 -12.41
N ILE A 60 7.50 -0.71 -13.13
CA ILE A 60 8.23 -1.97 -13.30
C ILE A 60 9.59 -1.81 -12.63
N CYS A 61 9.90 -2.66 -11.66
CA CYS A 61 11.22 -2.71 -11.04
C CYS A 61 12.15 -3.63 -11.86
N GLU A 62 12.59 -3.17 -13.04
CA GLU A 62 13.59 -3.88 -13.84
C GLU A 62 14.91 -3.08 -13.82
N ASN A 63 15.96 -3.66 -13.21
CA ASN A 63 17.30 -3.04 -13.09
C ASN A 63 17.32 -1.65 -12.41
N GLU A 64 16.49 -1.47 -11.38
CA GLU A 64 16.46 -0.25 -10.55
C GLU A 64 17.82 -0.10 -9.84
N LYS A 65 18.49 1.03 -10.07
CA LYS A 65 19.81 1.39 -9.48
C LYS A 65 19.74 2.61 -8.57
N ASP A 66 18.61 3.33 -8.61
CA ASP A 66 18.46 4.61 -7.94
C ASP A 66 18.05 4.45 -6.47
N ALA A 67 17.61 3.26 -6.03
CA ALA A 67 17.33 2.94 -4.64
C ALA A 67 18.53 3.21 -3.72
N ALA A 68 19.76 3.00 -4.20
CA ALA A 68 20.98 3.32 -3.45
C ALA A 68 21.17 4.83 -3.22
N HIS A 69 20.51 5.67 -4.03
CA HIS A 69 20.56 7.13 -3.96
C HIS A 69 19.38 7.71 -3.17
N ILE A 70 18.39 6.90 -2.78
CA ILE A 70 17.31 7.29 -1.87
C ILE A 70 17.79 7.02 -0.43
N ALA A 71 18.72 7.85 0.06
CA ALA A 71 19.06 7.85 1.48
C ALA A 71 17.89 8.46 2.28
N ALA A 72 17.52 7.78 3.38
CA ALA A 72 16.45 8.17 4.29
C ALA A 72 16.54 9.66 4.70
N GLN A 73 15.44 10.38 4.52
CA GLN A 73 15.15 11.61 5.25
C GLN A 73 14.41 11.26 6.54
#